data_AF-A0A969WEF3-F1
#
_entry.id   AF-A0A969WEF3-F1
#
_cell.length_a   1.000
_cell.length_b   1.000
_cell.length_c   1.000
_cell.angle_alpha   90.00
_cell.angle_beta   90.00
_cell.angle_gamma   90.00
#
_symmetry.space_group_name_H-M   'P 1'
#
loop_
_entity.id
_entity.type
_entity.pdbx_description
1 polymer ?
#
loop_
_entity_poly.entity_id
_entity_poly.type
_entity_poly.pdbx_seq_one_letter_code
_entity_poly.pdbx_strand_id
1 'polypeptide(L)'
;MLKGLAITPPVIGRISIGRVVESKGRRLPEKDDQFTLTTQVQNREGWVLHPLDEALRKTAGAKLRAIPVHVPFNDPDLNLRAQFTAFDRQTGRPLCVGDGETCRRVTENGMQDLPCPTPEACAFGGGYCKPYGRLNVVIGDEDEIGTFVFRTTSFNSIRTLTARLQYYQAASGNVLASMPLELKLRGKSTTQSHRAPIYYVDLVIRAGLSLEAAVAQARELDGRRNAAGFDQQALDEAARRGFAGGAFEDSSEEALAVVEEFYPGEAQQAPSDAEGPTDLKEKLRERM
;
A
#
# COMPACT_ATOMS: atom_id res chain seq x y z
N MET A 1 16.88 -21.07 -0.33
CA MET A 1 15.74 -20.14 -0.46
C MET A 1 14.47 -20.97 -0.48
N LEU A 2 13.45 -20.62 0.32
CA LEU A 2 12.15 -21.28 0.25
C LEU A 2 11.53 -21.00 -1.13
N LYS A 3 11.18 -22.05 -1.87
CA LYS A 3 10.49 -21.89 -3.16
C LYS A 3 9.05 -21.42 -2.88
N GLY A 4 8.56 -20.45 -3.65
CA GLY A 4 7.20 -19.93 -3.50
C GLY A 4 7.04 -18.83 -2.46
N LEU A 5 8.12 -18.34 -1.84
CA LEU A 5 8.10 -17.20 -0.94
C LEU A 5 8.59 -15.94 -1.65
N ALA A 6 7.75 -14.91 -1.72
CA ALA A 6 8.16 -13.59 -2.17
C ALA A 6 9.05 -12.96 -1.10
N ILE A 7 10.23 -12.49 -1.49
CA ILE A 7 11.11 -11.69 -0.63
C ILE A 7 10.88 -10.24 -1.00
N THR A 8 10.16 -9.53 -0.14
CA THR A 8 9.87 -8.11 -0.26
C THR A 8 10.86 -7.29 0.55
N PRO A 9 11.03 -5.99 0.27
CA PRO A 9 11.80 -5.09 1.12
C PRO A 9 11.28 -5.15 2.56
N PRO A 10 12.15 -5.11 3.58
CA PRO A 10 11.72 -5.15 4.97
C PRO A 10 10.88 -3.91 5.24
N VAL A 11 9.59 -4.12 5.50
CA VAL A 11 8.70 -3.05 5.94
C VAL A 11 9.02 -2.80 7.41
N ILE A 12 9.17 -1.55 7.82
CA ILE A 12 9.39 -1.12 9.22
C ILE A 12 8.25 -0.22 9.72
N GLY A 13 7.47 0.34 8.79
CA GLY A 13 6.31 1.16 9.11
C GLY A 13 5.35 1.30 7.95
N ARG A 14 4.21 1.94 8.21
CA ARG A 14 3.13 2.15 7.24
C ARG A 14 2.88 3.63 7.06
N ILE A 15 2.50 4.00 5.85
CA ILE A 15 1.97 5.33 5.50
C ILE A 15 0.49 5.16 5.17
N SER A 16 -0.38 5.96 5.78
CA SER A 16 -1.79 6.04 5.40
C SER A 16 -2.22 7.48 5.12
N ILE A 17 -3.32 7.63 4.35
CA ILE A 17 -4.02 8.91 4.12
C ILE A 17 -5.50 8.79 4.47
N GLY A 18 -5.77 8.08 5.56
CA GLY A 18 -7.10 7.74 6.03
C GLY A 18 -7.02 6.83 7.25
N ARG A 19 -8.19 6.64 7.86
CA ARG A 19 -8.37 5.83 9.06
C ARG A 19 -9.70 5.11 9.01
N VAL A 20 -9.87 4.09 9.85
CA VAL A 20 -11.17 3.45 10.05
C VAL A 20 -11.88 4.15 11.20
N VAL A 21 -13.11 4.59 10.97
CA VAL A 21 -13.99 5.18 12.01
C VAL A 21 -15.21 4.32 12.22
N GLU A 22 -15.66 4.23 13.47
CA GLU A 22 -16.92 3.58 13.78
C GLU A 22 -18.07 4.59 13.70
N SER A 23 -19.05 4.32 12.84
CA SER A 23 -20.24 5.14 12.69
C SER A 23 -21.47 4.24 12.63
N LYS A 24 -22.40 4.44 13.56
CA LYS A 24 -23.64 3.65 13.69
C LYS A 24 -23.39 2.14 13.78
N GLY A 25 -22.40 1.72 14.58
CA GLY A 25 -22.02 0.32 14.77
C GLY A 25 -21.37 -0.35 13.55
N ARG A 26 -20.93 0.45 12.56
CA ARG A 26 -20.19 -0.02 11.38
C ARG A 26 -18.83 0.67 11.31
N ARG A 27 -17.78 -0.11 11.05
CA ARG A 27 -16.44 0.39 10.77
C ARG A 27 -16.36 0.81 9.30
N LEU A 28 -16.14 2.10 9.06
CA LEU A 28 -16.10 2.71 7.74
C LEU A 28 -14.74 3.38 7.53
N PRO A 29 -14.13 3.25 6.34
CA PRO A 29 -12.93 4.01 6.02
C PRO A 29 -13.29 5.49 5.82
N GLU A 30 -12.61 6.35 6.56
CA GLU A 30 -12.61 7.80 6.42
C GLU A 30 -11.32 8.23 5.71
N LYS A 31 -11.46 8.99 4.63
CA LYS A 31 -10.31 9.58 3.94
C LYS A 31 -9.86 10.79 4.73
N ASP A 32 -8.58 10.80 5.09
CA ASP A 32 -7.98 11.93 5.77
C ASP A 32 -7.32 12.88 4.77
N ASP A 33 -7.19 14.13 5.19
CA ASP A 33 -6.45 15.14 4.45
C ASP A 33 -5.02 15.30 4.99
N GLN A 34 -4.45 14.25 5.56
CA GLN A 34 -3.05 14.23 6.01
C GLN A 34 -2.47 12.83 5.89
N PHE A 35 -1.15 12.76 5.89
CA PHE A 35 -0.45 11.50 6.13
C PHE A 35 -0.47 11.14 7.61
N THR A 36 -0.43 9.84 7.87
CA THR A 36 -0.14 9.27 9.18
C THR A 36 0.93 8.18 9.01
N LEU A 37 1.97 8.24 9.84
CA LEU A 37 3.03 7.23 9.90
C LEU A 37 2.82 6.36 11.13
N THR A 38 2.77 5.05 10.92
CA THR A 38 2.57 4.07 11.99
C THR A 38 3.64 3.00 11.94
N THR A 39 3.90 2.37 13.08
CA THR A 39 4.69 1.15 13.16
C THR A 39 3.89 -0.02 12.57
N GLN A 40 4.47 -1.22 12.57
CA GLN A 40 3.75 -2.46 12.25
C GLN A 40 3.03 -3.08 13.45
N VAL A 41 2.98 -2.39 14.59
CA VAL A 41 2.27 -2.86 15.78
C VAL A 41 0.86 -2.30 15.80
N GLN A 42 -0.12 -3.19 15.92
CA GLN A 42 -1.52 -2.85 16.11
C GLN A 42 -1.96 -3.23 17.52
N ASN A 43 -2.57 -2.29 18.25
CA ASN A 43 -3.20 -2.51 19.55
C ASN A 43 -4.74 -2.42 19.42
N ARG A 44 -5.46 -2.47 20.55
CA ARG A 44 -6.93 -2.37 20.56
C ARG A 44 -7.47 -1.03 20.04
N GLU A 45 -6.67 0.03 20.11
CA GLU A 45 -7.03 1.39 19.70
C GLU A 45 -6.65 1.68 18.24
N GLY A 46 -5.81 0.83 17.63
CA GLY A 46 -5.39 0.94 16.24
C GLY A 46 -3.90 0.73 16.04
N TRP A 47 -3.38 1.25 14.94
CA TRP A 47 -1.95 1.22 14.63
C TRP A 47 -1.18 2.19 15.53
N VAL A 48 -0.08 1.72 16.14
CA VAL A 48 0.77 2.56 16.99
C VAL A 48 1.53 3.56 16.11
N LEU A 49 1.47 4.86 16.45
CA LEU A 49 2.17 5.91 15.71
C LEU A 49 3.68 5.69 15.70
N HIS A 50 4.30 5.93 14.55
CA HIS A 50 5.75 5.91 14.42
C HIS A 50 6.33 7.25 14.94
N PRO A 51 7.48 7.28 15.63
CA PRO A 51 8.09 8.54 16.11
C PRO A 51 8.28 9.61 15.02
N LEU A 52 8.57 9.18 13.78
CA LEU A 52 8.67 10.05 12.61
C LEU A 52 7.36 10.78 12.26
N ASP A 53 6.19 10.28 12.68
CA ASP A 53 4.92 10.99 12.47
C ASP A 53 4.94 12.37 13.12
N GLU A 54 5.37 12.42 14.38
CA GLU A 54 5.48 13.67 15.13
C GLU A 54 6.66 14.50 14.63
N ALA A 55 7.82 13.88 14.41
CA ALA A 55 9.04 14.57 14.00
C ALA A 55 8.91 15.30 12.66
N LEU A 56 8.11 14.78 11.73
CA LEU A 56 7.90 15.39 10.41
C LEU A 56 6.83 16.49 10.40
N ARG A 57 6.07 16.68 11.49
CA ARG A 57 5.10 17.76 11.59
C ARG A 57 5.84 19.07 11.89
N LYS A 58 5.58 20.11 11.09
CA LYS A 58 6.21 21.43 11.24
C LYS A 58 6.00 22.04 12.62
N THR A 59 4.83 21.79 13.21
CA THR A 59 4.46 22.17 14.57
C THR A 59 3.60 21.08 15.17
N ALA A 60 3.59 20.96 16.50
CA ALA A 60 2.75 19.98 17.20
C ALA A 60 1.28 20.14 16.78
N GLY A 61 0.66 19.04 16.35
CA GLY A 61 -0.73 19.02 15.86
C GLY A 61 -0.95 19.54 14.44
N ALA A 62 0.07 20.02 13.71
CA ALA A 62 -0.09 20.39 12.31
C ALA A 62 -0.30 19.17 11.42
N LYS A 63 -1.06 19.33 10.32
CA LYS A 63 -1.30 18.28 9.34
C LYS A 63 -0.02 17.94 8.57
N LEU A 64 0.37 16.66 8.56
CA LEU A 64 1.47 16.16 7.75
C LEU A 64 1.01 16.07 6.28
N ARG A 65 1.51 16.96 5.42
CA ARG A 65 1.10 17.07 4.00
C ARG A 65 2.20 16.68 3.01
N ALA A 66 3.42 16.56 3.48
CA ALA A 66 4.57 16.15 2.71
C ALA A 66 5.53 15.33 3.57
N ILE A 67 6.13 14.29 2.99
CA ILE A 67 7.09 13.40 3.64
C ILE A 67 8.32 13.34 2.74
N PRO A 68 9.50 13.81 3.18
CA PRO A 68 10.75 13.58 2.47
C PRO A 68 11.01 12.07 2.38
N VAL A 69 11.27 11.58 1.17
CA VAL A 69 11.48 10.15 0.91
C VAL A 69 12.65 9.92 -0.03
N HIS A 70 13.22 8.73 0.07
CA HIS A 70 13.96 8.08 -1.01
C HIS A 70 13.22 6.82 -1.45
N VAL A 71 13.56 6.31 -2.62
CA VAL A 71 13.07 5.00 -3.05
C VAL A 71 14.25 4.02 -3.03
N PRO A 72 14.05 2.76 -2.62
CA PRO A 72 15.16 1.81 -2.45
C PRO A 72 15.82 1.34 -3.76
N PHE A 73 15.10 1.41 -4.88
CA PHE A 73 15.55 0.85 -6.16
C PHE A 73 15.61 1.87 -7.29
N ASN A 74 16.43 1.63 -8.30
CA ASN A 74 16.42 2.47 -9.50
C ASN A 74 15.27 2.11 -10.44
N ASP A 75 14.86 0.83 -10.45
CA ASP A 75 13.70 0.34 -11.19
C ASP A 75 12.36 0.79 -10.54
N PRO A 76 11.51 1.57 -11.25
CA PRO A 76 10.21 2.02 -10.77
C PRO A 76 9.31 0.90 -10.26
N ASP A 77 9.31 -0.26 -10.92
CA ASP A 77 8.37 -1.35 -10.62
C ASP A 77 8.77 -2.08 -9.33
N LEU A 78 10.06 -2.05 -8.98
CA LEU A 78 10.54 -2.51 -7.66
C LEU A 78 10.12 -1.56 -6.53
N ASN A 79 9.79 -0.30 -6.83
CA ASN A 79 9.39 0.72 -5.85
C ASN A 79 7.86 0.88 -5.72
N LEU A 80 7.10 0.80 -6.81
CA LEU A 80 5.63 0.73 -6.83
C LEU A 80 5.13 -0.51 -7.60
N ARG A 81 4.52 -1.47 -6.90
CA ARG A 81 3.81 -2.59 -7.53
C ARG A 81 2.34 -2.26 -7.59
N ALA A 82 1.82 -2.12 -8.80
CA ALA A 82 0.42 -1.85 -9.06
C ALA A 82 -0.18 -3.02 -9.85
N GLN A 83 -1.11 -3.75 -9.23
CA GLN A 83 -1.73 -4.92 -9.81
C GLN A 83 -3.25 -4.89 -9.57
N PHE A 84 -4.01 -5.51 -10.46
CA PHE A 84 -5.40 -5.83 -10.20
C PHE A 84 -5.48 -7.00 -9.22
N THR A 85 -6.07 -6.76 -8.05
CA THR A 85 -6.12 -7.75 -6.97
C THR A 85 -7.54 -7.97 -6.50
N ALA A 86 -7.88 -9.25 -6.26
CA ALA A 86 -9.07 -9.66 -5.55
C ALA A 86 -8.65 -10.42 -4.29
N PHE A 87 -9.19 -10.03 -3.13
CA PHE A 87 -8.92 -10.65 -1.85
C PHE A 87 -10.12 -11.47 -1.37
N ASP A 88 -9.85 -12.56 -0.67
CA ASP A 88 -10.83 -13.27 0.12
C ASP A 88 -11.29 -12.36 1.26
N ARG A 89 -12.60 -12.18 1.40
CA ARG A 89 -13.16 -11.20 2.34
C ARG A 89 -13.09 -11.63 3.80
N GLN A 90 -12.97 -12.93 4.07
CA GLN A 90 -12.95 -13.45 5.43
C GLN A 90 -11.52 -13.53 5.96
N THR A 91 -10.59 -13.95 5.11
CA THR A 91 -9.20 -14.22 5.47
C THR A 91 -8.25 -13.12 5.04
N GLY A 92 -8.67 -12.26 4.11
CA GLY A 92 -7.85 -11.24 3.46
C GLY A 92 -6.75 -11.77 2.56
N ARG A 93 -6.73 -13.07 2.29
CA ARG A 93 -5.72 -13.66 1.42
C ARG A 93 -6.01 -13.28 -0.05
N PRO A 94 -4.99 -12.93 -0.84
CA PRO A 94 -5.19 -12.71 -2.26
C PRO A 94 -5.71 -14.00 -2.92
N LEU A 95 -6.80 -13.87 -3.67
CA LEU A 95 -7.39 -14.94 -4.49
C LEU A 95 -6.94 -14.86 -5.94
N CYS A 96 -6.70 -13.64 -6.43
CA CYS A 96 -6.29 -13.37 -7.79
C CYS A 96 -5.47 -12.09 -7.84
N VAL A 97 -4.32 -12.14 -8.51
CA VAL A 97 -3.45 -10.98 -8.77
C VAL A 97 -3.09 -10.97 -10.24
N GLY A 98 -3.32 -9.86 -10.93
CA GLY A 98 -3.05 -9.75 -12.37
C GLY A 98 -2.65 -8.35 -12.81
N ASP A 99 -2.22 -8.25 -14.06
CA ASP A 99 -1.72 -7.03 -14.70
C ASP A 99 -2.69 -6.44 -15.73
N GLY A 100 -3.81 -7.12 -16.01
CA GLY A 100 -4.76 -6.74 -17.06
C GLY A 100 -4.54 -7.46 -18.40
N GLU A 101 -3.59 -8.38 -18.44
CA GLU A 101 -3.39 -9.34 -19.54
C GLU A 101 -3.42 -10.78 -19.00
N THR A 102 -2.67 -11.04 -17.93
CA THR A 102 -2.60 -12.33 -17.23
C THR A 102 -2.81 -12.15 -15.71
N CYS A 103 -3.26 -13.20 -15.05
CA CYS A 103 -3.39 -13.24 -13.60
C CYS A 103 -2.98 -14.59 -13.06
N ARG A 104 -2.46 -14.56 -11.83
CA ARG A 104 -2.28 -15.74 -11.03
C ARG A 104 -3.43 -15.87 -10.03
N ARG A 105 -4.14 -16.99 -10.07
CA ARG A 105 -5.40 -17.21 -9.35
C ARG A 105 -5.38 -18.51 -8.55
N VAL A 106 -5.91 -18.45 -7.34
CA VAL A 106 -6.23 -19.63 -6.53
C VAL A 106 -7.52 -20.26 -7.07
N THR A 107 -7.44 -21.50 -7.53
CA THR A 107 -8.59 -22.31 -7.95
C THR A 107 -8.66 -23.59 -7.12
N GLU A 108 -9.72 -24.38 -7.32
CA GLU A 108 -9.85 -25.70 -6.68
C GLU A 108 -8.69 -26.65 -7.03
N ASN A 109 -8.04 -26.44 -8.19
CA ASN A 109 -6.89 -27.20 -8.65
C ASN A 109 -5.54 -26.59 -8.21
N GLY A 110 -5.57 -25.62 -7.30
CA GLY A 110 -4.40 -24.88 -6.84
C GLY A 110 -4.14 -23.59 -7.61
N MET A 111 -2.89 -23.14 -7.61
CA MET A 111 -2.51 -21.87 -8.23
C MET A 111 -2.37 -22.01 -9.75
N GLN A 112 -3.06 -21.17 -10.51
CA GLN A 112 -3.07 -21.22 -11.98
C GLN A 112 -2.81 -19.84 -12.60
N ASP A 113 -2.10 -19.83 -13.72
CA ASP A 113 -1.94 -18.66 -14.57
C ASP A 113 -3.09 -18.65 -15.61
N LEU A 114 -3.87 -17.57 -15.64
CA LEU A 114 -5.08 -17.42 -16.44
C LEU A 114 -5.12 -16.05 -17.15
N PRO A 115 -5.88 -15.90 -18.25
CA PRO A 115 -6.14 -14.59 -18.84
C PRO A 115 -6.79 -13.63 -17.83
N CYS A 116 -6.34 -12.38 -17.81
CA CYS A 116 -6.86 -11.33 -16.94
C CYS A 116 -7.47 -10.21 -17.80
N PRO A 117 -8.73 -10.33 -18.26
CA PRO A 117 -9.40 -9.17 -18.86
C PRO A 117 -9.50 -8.04 -17.82
N THR A 118 -9.71 -6.80 -18.28
CA THR A 118 -9.92 -5.65 -17.37
C THR A 118 -10.99 -5.97 -16.31
N PRO A 119 -10.92 -5.37 -15.10
CA PRO A 119 -11.81 -5.77 -14.00
C PRO A 119 -13.30 -5.78 -14.34
N GLU A 120 -13.75 -4.88 -15.22
CA GLU A 120 -15.13 -4.77 -15.69
C GLU A 120 -15.57 -5.96 -16.56
N ALA A 121 -14.64 -6.57 -17.30
CA ALA A 121 -14.88 -7.73 -18.16
C ALA A 121 -14.48 -9.06 -17.50
N CYS A 122 -13.97 -9.03 -16.27
CA CYS A 122 -13.54 -10.23 -15.55
C CYS A 122 -14.70 -10.88 -14.79
N ALA A 123 -15.19 -12.03 -15.28
CA ALA A 123 -16.26 -12.79 -14.63
C ALA A 123 -15.92 -13.21 -13.19
N PHE A 124 -14.66 -13.54 -12.91
CA PHE A 124 -14.20 -13.83 -11.55
C PHE A 124 -14.12 -12.56 -10.71
N GLY A 125 -13.65 -11.47 -11.31
CA GLY A 125 -13.46 -10.20 -10.63
C GLY A 125 -14.78 -9.64 -10.13
N GLY A 126 -15.87 -9.74 -10.89
CA GLY A 126 -17.25 -9.47 -10.42
C GLY A 126 -17.45 -8.11 -9.73
N GLY A 127 -16.61 -7.11 -10.02
CA GLY A 127 -16.57 -5.81 -9.32
C GLY A 127 -15.76 -5.77 -8.01
N TYR A 128 -15.21 -6.90 -7.55
CA TYR A 128 -14.37 -7.04 -6.35
C TYR A 128 -12.87 -6.97 -6.62
N CYS A 129 -12.46 -7.19 -7.87
CA CYS A 129 -11.09 -6.97 -8.33
C CYS A 129 -10.85 -5.47 -8.51
N LYS A 130 -9.83 -4.92 -7.85
CA LYS A 130 -9.51 -3.48 -7.88
C LYS A 130 -8.02 -3.27 -8.13
N PRO A 131 -7.60 -2.13 -8.70
CA PRO A 131 -6.20 -1.77 -8.70
C PRO A 131 -5.71 -1.64 -7.25
N TYR A 132 -4.56 -2.24 -6.97
CA TYR A 132 -3.90 -2.21 -5.67
C TYR A 132 -2.45 -1.83 -5.86
N GLY A 133 -2.09 -0.67 -5.36
CA GLY A 133 -0.72 -0.15 -5.36
C GLY A 133 -0.07 -0.36 -4.01
N ARG A 134 1.11 -0.97 -4.00
CA ARG A 134 2.04 -1.01 -2.88
C ARG A 134 3.24 -0.17 -3.27
N LEU A 135 3.51 0.92 -2.56
CA LEU A 135 4.70 1.76 -2.73
C LEU A 135 5.61 1.58 -1.52
N ASN A 136 6.88 1.26 -1.74
CA ASN A 136 7.89 1.18 -0.69
C ASN A 136 8.82 2.39 -0.83
N VAL A 137 9.03 3.10 0.28
CA VAL A 137 9.90 4.27 0.37
C VAL A 137 10.75 4.21 1.63
N VAL A 138 11.91 4.85 1.62
CA VAL A 138 12.73 5.06 2.81
C VAL A 138 12.45 6.46 3.36
N ILE A 139 12.27 6.59 4.67
CA ILE A 139 12.03 7.86 5.37
C ILE A 139 13.11 8.02 6.44
N GLY A 140 13.84 9.14 6.39
CA GLY A 140 14.96 9.39 7.31
C GLY A 140 16.20 8.57 6.98
N ASP A 141 17.14 8.54 7.92
CA ASP A 141 18.49 8.00 7.73
C ASP A 141 18.84 6.88 8.75
N GLU A 142 17.87 6.42 9.57
CA GLU A 142 18.12 5.44 10.64
C GLU A 142 18.28 4.00 10.11
N ASP A 143 17.50 3.63 9.09
CA ASP A 143 17.55 2.32 8.44
C ASP A 143 17.49 2.53 6.92
N GLU A 144 18.64 2.41 6.25
CA GLU A 144 18.77 2.66 4.82
C GLU A 144 18.14 1.57 3.92
N ILE A 145 17.80 0.41 4.49
CA ILE A 145 17.21 -0.73 3.77
C ILE A 145 15.76 -0.99 4.21
N GLY A 146 15.40 -0.56 5.42
CA GLY A 146 14.04 -0.53 5.94
C GLY A 146 13.13 0.41 5.17
N THR A 147 11.91 -0.04 4.89
CA THR A 147 10.95 0.70 4.08
C THR A 147 9.65 0.99 4.83
N PHE A 148 9.05 2.12 4.52
CA PHE A 148 7.66 2.42 4.81
C PHE A 148 6.80 2.03 3.61
N VAL A 149 5.72 1.31 3.87
CA VAL A 149 4.78 0.90 2.82
C VAL A 149 3.57 1.83 2.78
N PHE A 150 3.27 2.37 1.60
CA PHE A 150 2.02 3.05 1.28
C PHE A 150 1.15 2.15 0.41
N ARG A 151 0.02 1.71 0.95
CA ARG A 151 -0.97 0.86 0.26
C ARG A 151 -2.14 1.71 -0.21
N THR A 152 -2.60 1.50 -1.45
CA THR A 152 -3.71 2.29 -1.98
C THR A 152 -4.49 1.58 -3.08
N THR A 153 -5.80 1.80 -3.10
CA THR A 153 -6.70 1.44 -4.22
C THR A 153 -7.05 2.64 -5.10
N SER A 154 -6.47 3.82 -4.82
CA SER A 154 -6.75 5.05 -5.54
C SER A 154 -6.08 5.05 -6.91
N PHE A 155 -6.88 4.99 -7.97
CA PHE A 155 -6.40 5.14 -9.34
C PHE A 155 -5.60 6.43 -9.56
N ASN A 156 -6.00 7.54 -8.91
CA ASN A 156 -5.28 8.82 -9.02
C ASN A 156 -3.89 8.73 -8.39
N SER A 157 -3.77 8.10 -7.22
CA SER A 157 -2.47 7.91 -6.57
C SER A 157 -1.59 6.99 -7.41
N ILE A 158 -2.10 5.81 -7.79
CA ILE A 158 -1.34 4.81 -8.58
C ILE A 158 -0.82 5.43 -9.87
N ARG A 159 -1.70 6.01 -10.70
CA ARG A 159 -1.30 6.59 -11.99
C ARG A 159 -0.25 7.68 -11.83
N THR A 160 -0.44 8.58 -10.87
CA THR A 160 0.50 9.68 -10.66
C THR A 160 1.84 9.19 -10.14
N LEU A 161 1.85 8.28 -9.17
CA LEU A 161 3.09 7.70 -8.64
C LEU A 161 3.87 6.92 -9.71
N THR A 162 3.20 6.08 -10.49
CA THR A 162 3.83 5.33 -11.60
C THR A 162 4.50 6.28 -12.59
N ALA A 163 3.77 7.30 -13.06
CA ALA A 163 4.33 8.26 -14.01
C ALA A 163 5.53 9.03 -13.42
N ARG A 164 5.45 9.45 -12.15
CA ARG A 164 6.53 10.19 -11.48
C ARG A 164 7.79 9.34 -11.33
N LEU A 165 7.67 8.09 -10.89
CA LEU A 165 8.80 7.18 -10.76
C LEU A 165 9.49 6.96 -12.11
N GLN A 166 8.72 6.64 -13.16
CA GLN A 166 9.26 6.45 -14.51
C GLN A 166 9.93 7.70 -15.06
N TYR A 167 9.31 8.88 -14.88
CA TYR A 167 9.87 10.13 -15.39
C TYR A 167 11.14 10.53 -14.63
N TYR A 168 11.19 10.34 -13.31
CA TYR A 168 12.39 10.64 -12.53
C TYR A 168 13.52 9.64 -12.80
N GLN A 169 13.23 8.36 -13.04
CA GLN A 169 14.24 7.41 -13.52
C GLN A 169 14.83 7.86 -14.86
N ALA A 170 13.98 8.19 -15.84
CA ALA A 170 14.42 8.62 -17.15
C ALA A 170 15.20 9.95 -17.11
N ALA A 171 14.68 10.95 -16.39
CA ALA A 171 15.29 12.27 -16.31
C ALA A 171 16.62 12.28 -15.54
N SER A 172 16.79 11.39 -14.56
CA SER A 172 18.01 11.32 -13.76
C SER A 172 19.14 10.54 -14.45
N GLY A 173 18.80 9.67 -15.40
CA GLY A 173 19.74 8.73 -16.02
C GLY A 173 19.89 7.45 -15.21
N ASN A 174 18.77 6.90 -14.72
CA ASN A 174 18.70 5.66 -13.94
C ASN A 174 19.40 5.73 -12.57
N VAL A 175 19.30 6.87 -11.88
CA VAL A 175 19.76 7.05 -10.48
C VAL A 175 18.59 7.44 -9.56
N LEU A 176 17.42 6.86 -9.83
CA LEU A 176 16.17 7.16 -9.12
C LEU A 176 16.29 6.95 -7.59
N ALA A 177 17.00 5.93 -7.13
CA ALA A 177 17.21 5.65 -5.70
C ALA A 177 17.98 6.75 -4.97
N SER A 178 18.72 7.57 -5.72
CA SER A 178 19.49 8.72 -5.21
C SER A 178 18.74 10.04 -5.36
N MET A 179 17.53 10.06 -5.96
CA MET A 179 16.77 11.28 -6.16
C MET A 179 16.22 11.85 -4.83
N PRO A 180 16.33 13.17 -4.60
CA PRO A 180 15.73 13.82 -3.43
C PRO A 180 14.24 14.06 -3.66
N LEU A 181 13.41 13.15 -3.15
CA LEU A 181 11.97 13.14 -3.39
C LEU A 181 11.17 13.50 -2.12
N GLU A 182 9.91 13.86 -2.31
CA GLU A 182 8.89 13.97 -1.26
C GLU A 182 7.56 13.38 -1.74
N LEU A 183 6.89 12.59 -0.89
CA LEU A 183 5.48 12.28 -1.06
C LEU A 183 4.67 13.51 -0.68
N LYS A 184 3.67 13.84 -1.50
CA LYS A 184 2.87 15.05 -1.31
C LYS A 184 1.39 14.76 -1.48
N LEU A 185 0.59 15.22 -0.51
CA LEU A 185 -0.85 15.09 -0.60
C LEU A 185 -1.42 16.18 -1.51
N ARG A 186 -2.15 15.78 -2.55
CA ARG A 186 -2.81 16.68 -3.52
C ARG A 186 -4.32 16.57 -3.38
N GLY A 187 -5.01 17.71 -3.42
CA GLY A 187 -6.47 17.78 -3.48
C GLY A 187 -6.97 17.92 -4.91
N LYS A 188 -8.07 17.23 -5.25
CA LYS A 188 -8.82 17.42 -6.50
C LYS A 188 -10.32 17.26 -6.22
N SER A 189 -11.17 17.91 -7.01
CA SER A 189 -12.60 17.59 -7.07
C SER A 189 -12.92 16.93 -8.41
N THR A 190 -13.74 15.89 -8.41
CA THR A 190 -14.21 15.20 -9.61
C THR A 190 -15.73 15.12 -9.65
N THR A 191 -16.31 14.91 -10.84
CA THR A 191 -17.75 14.65 -10.99
C THR A 191 -18.19 13.43 -10.19
N GLN A 192 -17.38 12.37 -10.18
CA GLN A 192 -17.63 11.14 -9.40
C GLN A 192 -17.59 11.36 -7.89
N SER A 193 -16.89 12.40 -7.41
CA SER A 193 -16.88 12.78 -5.99
C SER A 193 -18.02 13.70 -5.59
N HIS A 194 -19.00 13.96 -6.48
CA HIS A 194 -20.03 14.99 -6.27
C HIS A 194 -19.43 16.36 -5.90
N ARG A 195 -18.26 16.69 -6.48
CA ARG A 195 -17.45 17.89 -6.18
C ARG A 195 -16.84 17.96 -4.78
N ALA A 196 -17.01 16.95 -3.93
CA ALA A 196 -16.29 16.87 -2.66
C ALA A 196 -14.76 16.78 -2.90
N PRO A 197 -13.93 17.40 -2.06
CA PRO A 197 -12.48 17.30 -2.18
C PRO A 197 -12.04 15.85 -1.95
N ILE A 198 -11.27 15.30 -2.88
CA ILE A 198 -10.57 14.02 -2.74
C ILE A 198 -9.08 14.27 -2.67
N TYR A 199 -8.40 13.50 -1.81
CA TYR A 199 -6.96 13.55 -1.68
C TYR A 199 -6.30 12.33 -2.32
N TYR A 200 -5.16 12.55 -2.97
CA TYR A 200 -4.33 11.50 -3.55
C TYR A 200 -2.85 11.83 -3.30
N VAL A 201 -2.00 10.80 -3.40
CA VAL A 201 -0.56 10.93 -3.18
C VAL A 201 0.15 11.14 -4.51
N ASP A 202 0.99 12.16 -4.56
CA ASP A 202 1.90 12.50 -5.65
C ASP A 202 3.34 12.32 -5.14
N LEU A 203 4.28 12.07 -6.05
CA LEU A 203 5.70 12.01 -5.77
C LEU A 203 6.37 13.15 -6.51
N VAL A 204 7.03 14.04 -5.78
CA VAL A 204 7.68 15.22 -6.38
C VAL A 204 9.10 15.36 -5.87
N ILE A 205 9.91 16.20 -6.52
CA ILE A 205 11.21 16.60 -5.97
C ILE A 205 11.01 17.41 -4.69
N ARG A 206 11.97 17.32 -3.76
CA ARG A 206 11.93 18.10 -2.50
C ARG A 206 11.71 19.59 -2.77
N ALA A 207 10.88 20.20 -1.93
CA ALA A 207 10.56 21.62 -2.04
C ALA A 207 11.83 22.49 -2.05
N GLY A 208 11.87 23.49 -2.94
CA GLY A 208 13.00 24.42 -3.08
C GLY A 208 14.06 24.01 -4.11
N LEU A 209 13.97 22.80 -4.68
CA LEU A 209 14.86 22.36 -5.77
C LEU A 209 14.22 22.58 -7.14
N SER A 210 15.04 22.89 -8.15
CA SER A 210 14.69 22.66 -9.56
C SER A 210 14.92 21.19 -9.91
N LEU A 211 14.34 20.73 -11.02
CA LEU A 211 14.56 19.36 -11.48
C LEU A 211 16.04 19.12 -11.83
N GLU A 212 16.69 20.07 -12.48
CA GLU A 212 18.10 19.99 -12.83
C GLU A 212 18.98 19.89 -11.57
N ALA A 213 18.69 20.70 -10.55
CA ALA A 213 19.41 20.65 -9.27
C ALA A 213 19.19 19.31 -8.56
N ALA A 214 17.96 18.77 -8.56
CA ALA A 214 17.66 17.47 -7.97
C ALA A 214 18.41 16.33 -8.69
N VAL A 215 18.48 16.36 -10.03
CA VAL A 215 19.25 15.39 -10.82
C VAL A 215 20.75 15.50 -10.55
N ALA A 216 21.29 16.72 -10.45
CA ALA A 216 22.69 16.93 -10.11
C ALA A 216 23.04 16.35 -8.72
N GLN A 217 22.21 16.62 -7.71
CA GLN A 217 22.37 16.05 -6.36
C GLN A 217 22.28 14.52 -6.38
N ALA A 218 21.36 13.95 -7.14
CA ALA A 218 21.20 12.50 -7.25
C ALA A 218 22.45 11.84 -7.84
N ARG A 219 23.04 12.43 -8.88
CA ARG A 219 24.29 11.93 -9.49
C ARG A 219 25.48 12.04 -8.57
N GLU A 220 25.58 13.11 -7.79
CA GLU A 220 26.63 13.26 -6.79
C GLU A 220 26.51 12.20 -5.68
N LEU A 221 25.30 11.98 -5.16
CA LEU A 221 25.04 10.93 -4.17
C LEU A 221 25.34 9.53 -4.72
N ASP A 222 24.88 9.25 -5.94
CA ASP A 222 25.15 7.98 -6.63
C ASP A 222 26.66 7.75 -6.82
N GLY A 223 27.40 8.76 -7.27
CA GLY A 223 28.85 8.70 -7.40
C GLY A 223 29.57 8.44 -6.07
N ARG A 224 29.14 9.10 -4.98
CA ARG A 224 29.68 8.85 -3.64
C ARG A 224 29.37 7.43 -3.15
N ARG A 225 28.14 6.94 -3.36
CA ARG A 225 27.72 5.58 -3.01
C ARG A 225 28.55 4.53 -3.75
N ASN A 226 28.70 4.70 -5.06
CA ASN A 226 29.51 3.83 -5.89
C ASN A 226 30.99 3.82 -5.42
N ALA A 227 31.57 4.99 -5.15
CA ALA A 227 32.93 5.10 -4.62
C ALA A 227 33.11 4.42 -3.25
N ALA A 228 32.05 4.34 -2.43
CA ALA A 228 32.03 3.63 -1.16
C ALA A 228 31.76 2.12 -1.30
N GLY A 229 31.53 1.61 -2.51
CA GLY A 229 31.25 0.20 -2.79
C GLY A 229 29.78 -0.20 -2.71
N PHE A 230 28.85 0.76 -2.65
CA PHE A 230 27.42 0.47 -2.67
C PHE A 230 26.97 0.09 -4.09
N ASP A 231 26.51 -1.15 -4.26
CA ASP A 231 26.08 -1.70 -5.56
C ASP A 231 24.55 -1.66 -5.69
N GLN A 232 24.04 -0.56 -6.23
CA GLN A 232 22.61 -0.37 -6.47
C GLN A 232 22.07 -1.36 -7.51
N GLN A 233 22.86 -1.75 -8.52
CA GLN A 233 22.40 -2.67 -9.56
C GLN A 233 22.22 -4.09 -9.00
N ALA A 234 23.16 -4.55 -8.18
CA ALA A 234 23.04 -5.82 -7.48
C ALA A 234 21.86 -5.82 -6.48
N LEU A 235 21.60 -4.68 -5.82
CA LEU A 235 20.44 -4.51 -4.94
C LEU A 235 19.11 -4.64 -5.72
N ASP A 236 18.98 -3.94 -6.85
CA ASP A 236 17.81 -4.03 -7.73
C ASP A 236 17.59 -5.48 -8.22
N GLU A 237 18.66 -6.17 -8.61
CA GLU A 237 18.57 -7.57 -9.07
C GLU A 237 18.22 -8.55 -7.93
N ALA A 238 18.71 -8.29 -6.71
CA ALA A 238 18.31 -9.06 -5.53
C ALA A 238 16.81 -8.90 -5.25
N ALA A 239 16.29 -7.68 -5.32
CA ALA A 239 14.87 -7.40 -5.15
C ALA A 239 14.02 -8.04 -6.26
N ARG A 240 14.43 -7.92 -7.54
CA ARG A 240 13.73 -8.55 -8.67
C ARG A 240 13.58 -10.06 -8.49
N ARG A 241 14.66 -10.75 -8.11
CA ARG A 241 14.63 -12.19 -7.80
C ARG A 241 13.79 -12.49 -6.56
N GLY A 242 13.82 -11.62 -5.56
CA GLY A 242 13.02 -11.72 -4.36
C GLY A 242 11.51 -11.70 -4.66
N PHE A 243 11.05 -10.69 -5.40
CA PHE A 243 9.65 -10.58 -5.80
C PHE A 243 9.19 -11.76 -6.67
N ALA A 244 10.03 -12.22 -7.61
CA ALA A 244 9.72 -13.36 -8.46
C ALA A 244 9.60 -14.70 -7.70
N GLY A 245 10.08 -14.76 -6.45
CA GLY A 245 10.10 -15.99 -5.64
C GLY A 245 8.73 -16.46 -5.16
N GLY A 246 7.72 -15.58 -5.09
CA GLY A 246 6.40 -15.88 -4.52
C GLY A 246 5.24 -15.83 -5.50
N ALA A 247 4.17 -16.53 -5.15
CA ALA A 247 2.91 -16.47 -5.88
C ALA A 247 2.16 -15.16 -5.62
N PHE A 248 2.24 -14.67 -4.38
CA PHE A 248 1.68 -13.41 -3.90
C PHE A 248 2.66 -12.75 -2.92
N GLU A 249 2.61 -11.41 -2.82
CA GLU A 249 3.45 -10.62 -1.90
C GLU A 249 2.85 -10.50 -0.49
N ASP A 250 1.52 -10.45 -0.36
CA ASP A 250 0.87 -10.19 0.93
C ASP A 250 0.89 -11.45 1.82
N SER A 251 1.34 -11.30 3.05
CA SER A 251 1.26 -12.35 4.07
C SER A 251 -0.18 -12.43 4.63
N SER A 252 -0.55 -13.58 5.19
CA SER A 252 -1.86 -13.73 5.83
C SER A 252 -2.07 -12.88 7.08
N GLU A 253 -1.01 -12.27 7.62
CA GLU A 253 -1.07 -11.41 8.82
C GLU A 253 -1.40 -9.95 8.45
N GLU A 254 -0.93 -9.46 7.31
CA GLU A 254 -1.28 -8.11 6.80
C GLU A 254 -2.64 -8.08 6.08
N ALA A 255 -3.08 -9.25 5.61
CA ALA A 255 -4.29 -9.51 4.84
C ALA A 255 -5.59 -8.90 5.42
N LEU A 256 -5.84 -9.05 6.73
CA LEU A 256 -7.09 -8.59 7.35
C LEU A 256 -7.23 -7.06 7.37
N ALA A 257 -6.13 -6.35 7.61
CA ALA A 257 -6.12 -4.88 7.57
C ALA A 257 -6.31 -4.36 6.14
N VAL A 258 -5.80 -5.08 5.13
CA VAL A 258 -6.00 -4.75 3.73
C VAL A 258 -7.47 -4.88 3.34
N VAL A 259 -8.18 -5.93 3.77
CA VAL A 259 -9.61 -6.16 3.46
C VAL A 259 -10.50 -5.00 3.90
N GLU A 260 -10.30 -4.48 5.11
CA GLU A 260 -11.12 -3.37 5.63
C GLU A 260 -10.98 -2.10 4.78
N GLU A 261 -9.78 -1.85 4.26
CA GLU A 261 -9.51 -0.74 3.34
C GLU A 261 -10.01 -1.04 1.91
N PHE A 262 -10.01 -2.32 1.51
CA PHE A 262 -10.36 -2.78 0.16
C PHE A 262 -11.88 -2.89 -0.09
N TYR A 263 -12.66 -3.29 0.92
CA TYR A 263 -14.12 -3.51 0.83
C TYR A 263 -14.90 -2.67 1.86
N PRO A 264 -15.06 -1.35 1.63
CA PRO A 264 -15.83 -0.49 2.52
C PRO A 264 -17.30 -0.92 2.61
N GLY A 265 -17.81 -1.18 3.82
CA GLY A 265 -19.25 -1.26 4.09
C GLY A 265 -19.91 -2.66 4.06
N GLU A 266 -19.15 -3.74 3.83
CA GLU A 266 -19.67 -5.13 3.87
C GLU A 266 -18.91 -6.05 4.82
N ALA A 267 -17.89 -5.54 5.51
CA ALA A 267 -17.12 -6.26 6.52
C ALA A 267 -17.92 -6.41 7.83
N GLN A 268 -19.03 -7.16 7.77
CA GLN A 268 -19.63 -7.99 8.84
C GLN A 268 -21.08 -8.34 8.47
N GLN A 269 -21.24 -9.45 7.76
CA GLN A 269 -22.14 -10.48 8.28
C GLN A 269 -21.24 -11.51 8.95
N ALA A 270 -20.87 -11.25 10.21
CA ALA A 270 -20.56 -12.37 11.09
C ALA A 270 -21.81 -13.27 11.12
N PRO A 271 -21.68 -14.61 11.22
CA PRO A 271 -22.83 -15.44 11.53
C PRO A 271 -23.41 -14.88 12.83
N SER A 272 -24.67 -14.47 12.79
CA SER A 272 -25.40 -14.25 14.03
C SER A 272 -25.50 -15.61 14.71
N ASP A 273 -24.63 -15.88 15.67
CA ASP A 273 -24.97 -16.80 16.75
C ASP A 273 -26.09 -16.13 17.56
N ALA A 274 -27.28 -16.11 16.96
CA ALA A 274 -28.53 -15.86 17.62
C ALA A 274 -29.06 -17.19 18.14
N GLU A 275 -28.27 -17.90 18.94
CA GLU A 275 -28.83 -18.66 20.05
C GLU A 275 -28.96 -17.67 21.21
N GLY A 276 -30.07 -16.92 21.19
CA GLY A 276 -30.49 -16.20 22.38
C GLY A 276 -30.68 -17.19 23.55
N PRO A 277 -30.44 -16.77 24.80
CA PRO A 277 -30.69 -17.62 25.94
C PRO A 277 -32.17 -18.01 25.93
N THR A 278 -32.44 -19.29 25.69
CA THR A 278 -33.79 -19.84 25.82
C THR A 278 -34.22 -19.64 27.26
N ASP A 279 -35.28 -18.84 27.43
CA ASP A 279 -35.89 -18.52 28.72
C ASP A 279 -36.27 -19.84 29.42
N LEU A 280 -35.62 -20.12 30.55
CA LEU A 280 -35.84 -21.31 31.37
C LEU A 280 -37.30 -21.43 31.86
N LYS A 281 -38.11 -20.38 31.71
CA LYS A 281 -39.54 -20.38 32.03
C LYS A 281 -40.43 -21.06 30.98
N GLU A 282 -39.99 -21.21 29.73
CA GLU A 282 -40.81 -21.85 28.68
C GLU A 282 -40.78 -23.39 28.77
N LYS A 283 -39.63 -23.98 29.12
CA LYS A 283 -39.48 -25.45 29.26
C LYS A 283 -40.19 -26.05 30.48
N LEU A 284 -40.66 -25.24 31.42
CA LEU A 284 -41.36 -25.69 32.64
C LEU A 284 -42.89 -25.69 32.51
N ARG A 285 -43.45 -25.19 31.40
CA ARG A 285 -44.90 -25.21 31.14
C ARG A 285 -45.38 -26.38 30.27
N GLU A 286 -44.48 -27.12 29.64
CA GLU A 286 -44.79 -28.31 28.84
C GLU A 286 -44.66 -29.64 29.63
N ARG A 287 -44.50 -29.57 30.96
CA ARG A 287 -44.36 -30.74 31.84
C ARG A 287 -45.42 -30.85 32.95
N MET A 288 -46.55 -30.18 32.80
CA MET A 288 -47.79 -30.44 33.55
C MET A 288 -48.91 -30.77 32.58
#